data_AF-A0A6J8E1Z8-F1
#
_entry.id   AF-A0A6J8E1Z8-F1
#
_cell.length_a   1.000
_cell.length_b   1.000
_cell.length_c   1.000
_cell.angle_alpha   90.00
_cell.angle_beta   90.00
_cell.angle_gamma   90.00
#
_symmetry.space_group_name_H-M   'P 1'
#
loop_
_entity.id
_entity.type
_entity.pdbx_description
1 polymer ?
#
loop_
_entity_poly.entity_id
_entity_poly.type
_entity_poly.pdbx_seq_one_letter_code
_entity_poly.pdbx_strand_id
1 'polypeptide(L)'
;MAIEVTKLKTYHEDTVPWNIKAQINKILVEWNDNDKMFITTRAAKHVLKCLKENSCVTITASSGVGKTAILRHVALQMSTEGYDVLLVTEPGDIVKFYNPYQKTLFVIDDLYGNYSLNQIDIKVWDPVIERIKNILSNKLSKIIVSCRLQVYNDGKFESIFKSCVCNLLSKSTCLSRTEKASNAEFYLKTKAHEITDYYDLYDCFPLLCKLCHENPSLNITDFFQNPFTVYESEIDKLQKKGFYSKYCALALCVIFNNNLNEKISELLCQSGSKNSFHINHQLQTMFSGMDYKT
;
A
#
# COMPACT_ATOMS: atom_id res chain seq x y z
N MET A 1 20.43 -1.19 8.58
CA MET A 1 21.42 -0.14 8.89
C MET A 1 20.59 1.10 9.20
N ALA A 2 20.47 1.50 10.46
CA ALA A 2 19.60 2.62 10.83
C ALA A 2 20.14 3.92 10.21
N ILE A 3 19.30 4.67 9.50
CA ILE A 3 19.69 5.94 8.89
C ILE A 3 19.68 7.01 9.99
N GLU A 4 20.79 7.72 10.16
CA GLU A 4 20.86 8.87 11.07
C GLU A 4 19.96 9.99 10.55
N VAL A 5 19.01 10.44 11.39
CA VAL A 5 18.02 11.48 11.07
C VAL A 5 18.67 12.79 10.61
N THR A 6 19.92 13.05 11.02
CA THR A 6 20.75 14.20 10.61
C THR A 6 21.20 14.17 9.14
N LYS A 7 21.01 13.07 8.40
CA LYS A 7 21.29 12.98 6.95
C LYS A 7 20.09 13.31 6.06
N LEU A 8 18.91 13.57 6.63
CA LEU A 8 17.76 14.06 5.86
C LEU A 8 18.02 15.52 5.47
N LYS A 9 18.07 15.78 4.17
CA LYS A 9 18.48 17.07 3.61
C LYS A 9 17.49 18.18 4.00
N THR A 10 18.01 19.36 4.30
CA THR A 10 17.23 20.61 4.36
C THR A 10 16.94 21.08 2.94
N TYR A 11 15.66 21.17 2.58
CA TYR A 11 15.19 21.65 1.29
C TYR A 11 15.73 23.06 0.94
N HIS A 12 16.05 23.32 -0.33
CA HIS A 12 16.46 24.64 -0.83
C HIS A 12 15.38 25.25 -1.75
N GLU A 13 15.32 26.60 -1.84
CA GLU A 13 14.44 27.44 -2.69
C GLU A 13 13.05 26.86 -3.02
N ASP A 14 12.06 27.28 -2.22
CA ASP A 14 10.99 26.38 -1.78
C ASP A 14 9.74 26.40 -2.67
N THR A 15 9.69 25.50 -3.67
CA THR A 15 8.44 25.16 -4.39
C THR A 15 7.41 24.49 -3.48
N VAL A 16 7.86 23.91 -2.37
CA VAL A 16 7.02 23.26 -1.35
C VAL A 16 6.93 24.15 -0.10
N PRO A 17 5.72 24.53 0.35
CA PRO A 17 5.55 25.34 1.56
C PRO A 17 6.16 24.71 2.81
N TRP A 18 6.71 25.53 3.70
CA TRP A 18 7.41 25.09 4.92
C TRP A 18 6.57 24.17 5.81
N ASN A 19 5.27 24.43 5.92
CA ASN A 19 4.35 23.65 6.73
C ASN A 19 4.17 22.23 6.17
N ILE A 20 4.19 22.08 4.85
CA ILE A 20 4.13 20.78 4.17
C ILE A 20 5.44 20.03 4.38
N LYS A 21 6.59 20.71 4.26
CA LYS A 21 7.90 20.12 4.55
C LYS A 21 8.03 19.62 5.99
N ALA A 22 7.54 20.39 6.95
CA ALA A 22 7.54 20.00 8.35
C ALA A 22 6.69 18.73 8.58
N GLN A 23 5.54 18.62 7.92
CA GLN A 23 4.70 17.42 7.97
C GLN A 23 5.39 16.21 7.33
N ILE A 24 5.96 16.38 6.13
CA ILE A 24 6.71 15.31 5.44
C ILE A 24 7.88 14.84 6.31
N ASN A 25 8.65 15.75 6.90
CA ASN A 25 9.78 15.40 7.76
C ASN A 25 9.33 14.57 8.97
N LYS A 26 8.20 14.91 9.60
CA LYS A 26 7.63 14.10 10.69
C LYS A 26 7.31 12.68 10.22
N ILE A 27 6.73 12.53 9.03
CA ILE A 27 6.40 11.24 8.44
C ILE A 27 7.66 10.45 8.08
N LEU A 28 8.70 11.10 7.53
CA LEU A 28 9.97 10.45 7.20
C LEU A 28 10.72 9.97 8.45
N VAL A 29 10.64 10.70 9.57
CA VAL A 29 11.16 10.24 10.86
C VAL A 29 10.44 8.96 11.30
N GLU A 30 9.10 8.93 11.22
CA GLU A 30 8.31 7.74 11.52
C GLU A 30 8.65 6.57 10.58
N TRP A 31 8.86 6.84 9.29
CA TRP A 31 9.29 5.83 8.33
C TRP A 31 10.65 5.26 8.71
N ASN A 32 11.60 6.12 9.07
CA ASN A 32 12.94 5.70 9.50
C ASN A 32 12.91 4.85 10.77
N ASP A 33 12.05 5.20 11.73
CA ASP A 33 11.86 4.40 12.94
C ASP A 33 11.28 3.02 12.63
N ASN A 34 10.28 2.94 11.75
CA ASN A 34 9.73 1.67 11.27
C ASN A 34 10.75 0.87 10.44
N ASP A 35 11.61 1.54 9.68
CA ASP A 35 12.63 0.92 8.84
C ASP A 35 13.72 0.19 9.65
N LYS A 36 13.88 0.53 10.94
CA LYS A 36 14.75 -0.23 11.86
C LYS A 36 14.34 -1.70 11.98
N MET A 37 13.05 -1.99 11.78
CA MET A 37 12.48 -3.34 11.77
C MET A 37 12.31 -3.93 10.36
N PHE A 38 12.81 -3.24 9.34
CA PHE A 38 12.76 -3.70 7.97
C PHE A 38 13.97 -4.56 7.63
N ILE A 39 13.71 -5.71 7.00
CA ILE A 39 14.77 -6.59 6.49
C ILE A 39 14.88 -6.37 5.00
N THR A 40 16.06 -5.97 4.54
CA THR A 40 16.30 -5.72 3.12
C THR A 40 16.22 -7.03 2.33
N THR A 41 15.20 -7.13 1.48
CA THR A 41 14.96 -8.27 0.58
C THR A 41 15.55 -8.03 -0.81
N ARG A 42 15.68 -9.10 -1.60
CA ARG A 42 15.96 -9.07 -3.04
C ARG A 42 14.95 -8.20 -3.78
N ALA A 43 13.68 -8.26 -3.38
CA ALA A 43 12.63 -7.41 -3.94
C ALA A 43 12.92 -5.93 -3.70
N ALA A 44 13.28 -5.55 -2.47
CA ALA A 44 13.63 -4.16 -2.15
C ALA A 44 14.86 -3.68 -2.94
N LYS A 45 15.90 -4.52 -3.04
CA LYS A 45 17.09 -4.24 -3.86
C LYS A 45 16.73 -4.07 -5.34
N HIS A 46 15.83 -4.92 -5.85
CA HIS A 46 15.38 -4.85 -7.23
C HIS A 46 14.58 -3.58 -7.50
N VAL A 47 13.63 -3.22 -6.62
CA VAL A 47 12.87 -1.97 -6.72
C VAL A 47 13.80 -0.75 -6.70
N LEU A 48 14.79 -0.71 -5.80
CA LEU A 48 15.78 0.38 -5.77
C LEU A 48 16.55 0.47 -7.09
N LYS A 49 17.03 -0.67 -7.62
CA LYS A 49 17.73 -0.72 -8.90
C LYS A 49 16.84 -0.18 -10.03
N CYS A 50 15.62 -0.68 -10.13
CA CYS A 50 14.63 -0.22 -11.10
C CYS A 50 14.37 1.29 -10.98
N LEU A 51 14.30 1.81 -9.76
CA LEU A 51 14.03 3.23 -9.53
C LEU A 51 15.23 4.11 -9.92
N LYS A 52 16.46 3.62 -9.81
CA LYS A 52 17.63 4.32 -10.31
C LYS A 52 17.62 4.40 -11.85
N GLU A 53 17.23 3.32 -12.50
CA GLU A 53 17.26 3.18 -13.96
C GLU A 53 16.04 3.81 -14.67
N ASN A 54 14.89 3.91 -13.99
CA ASN A 54 13.63 4.36 -14.58
C ASN A 54 13.09 5.62 -13.89
N SER A 55 12.25 6.39 -14.60
CA SER A 55 11.58 7.57 -14.03
C SER A 55 10.32 7.21 -13.23
N CYS A 56 9.73 6.04 -13.45
CA CYS A 56 8.58 5.55 -12.69
C CYS A 56 8.73 4.06 -12.39
N VAL A 57 8.50 3.68 -11.12
CA VAL A 57 8.45 2.28 -10.68
C VAL A 57 7.17 2.01 -9.91
N THR A 58 6.48 0.95 -10.27
CA THR A 58 5.25 0.51 -9.61
C THR A 58 5.46 -0.84 -8.94
N ILE A 59 5.22 -0.90 -7.64
CA ILE A 59 5.26 -2.12 -6.83
C ILE A 59 3.84 -2.69 -6.76
N THR A 60 3.65 -3.92 -7.22
CA THR A 60 2.34 -4.58 -7.25
C THR A 60 2.35 -5.88 -6.45
N ALA A 61 1.27 -6.15 -5.73
CA ALA A 61 1.08 -7.37 -4.93
C ALA A 61 -0.31 -7.36 -4.27
N SER A 62 -0.72 -8.49 -3.71
CA SER A 62 -1.83 -8.56 -2.75
C SER A 62 -1.55 -7.76 -1.47
N SER A 63 -2.59 -7.53 -0.66
CA SER A 63 -2.44 -6.85 0.63
C SER A 63 -1.57 -7.66 1.60
N GLY A 64 -0.87 -6.98 2.51
CA GLY A 64 -0.03 -7.64 3.55
C GLY A 64 1.33 -8.20 3.08
N VAL A 65 1.63 -8.21 1.78
CA VAL A 65 2.90 -8.75 1.22
C VAL A 65 4.11 -7.83 1.51
N GLY A 66 3.88 -6.57 1.90
CA GLY A 66 4.95 -5.63 2.26
C GLY A 66 5.27 -4.54 1.23
N LYS A 67 4.36 -4.25 0.29
CA LYS A 67 4.53 -3.17 -0.71
C LYS A 67 4.91 -1.84 -0.08
N THR A 68 4.11 -1.38 0.88
CA THR A 68 4.31 -0.13 1.61
C THR A 68 5.65 -0.11 2.34
N ALA A 69 6.05 -1.23 2.94
CA ALA A 69 7.33 -1.33 3.64
C ALA A 69 8.51 -1.16 2.66
N ILE A 70 8.48 -1.85 1.51
CA ILE A 70 9.51 -1.70 0.47
C ILE A 70 9.52 -0.27 -0.10
N LEU A 71 8.35 0.29 -0.41
CA LEU A 71 8.23 1.64 -0.96
C LEU A 71 8.86 2.68 -0.03
N ARG A 72 8.56 2.61 1.28
CA ARG A 72 9.12 3.50 2.29
C ARG A 72 10.62 3.29 2.46
N HIS A 73 11.08 2.04 2.55
CA HIS A 73 12.50 1.71 2.64
C HIS A 73 13.30 2.30 1.47
N VAL A 74 12.82 2.08 0.24
CA VAL A 74 13.46 2.60 -0.97
C VAL A 74 13.40 4.13 -1.02
N ALA A 75 12.29 4.74 -0.61
CA ALA A 75 12.19 6.20 -0.55
C ALA A 75 13.20 6.82 0.43
N LEU A 76 13.39 6.22 1.62
CA LEU A 76 14.41 6.63 2.58
C LEU A 76 15.82 6.51 1.99
N GLN A 77 16.12 5.42 1.29
CA GLN A 77 17.41 5.26 0.60
C GLN A 77 17.64 6.34 -0.45
N MET A 78 16.64 6.64 -1.27
CA MET A 78 16.72 7.73 -2.26
C MET A 78 16.91 9.10 -1.60
N SER A 79 16.31 9.33 -0.43
CA SER A 79 16.55 10.54 0.36
C SER A 79 18.02 10.69 0.74
N THR A 80 18.68 9.60 1.17
CA THR A 80 20.12 9.62 1.46
C THR A 80 20.98 9.87 0.22
N GLU A 81 20.47 9.59 -0.99
CA GLU A 81 21.10 9.90 -2.27
C GLU A 81 20.80 11.33 -2.77
N GLY A 82 20.17 12.14 -1.91
CA GLY A 82 19.92 13.56 -2.14
C GLY A 82 18.64 13.87 -2.91
N TYR A 83 17.68 12.94 -2.96
CA TYR A 83 16.33 13.21 -3.44
C TYR A 83 15.47 13.81 -2.33
N ASP A 84 14.70 14.85 -2.66
CA ASP A 84 13.61 15.32 -1.84
C ASP A 84 12.42 14.37 -2.00
N VAL A 85 12.04 13.71 -0.90
CA VAL A 85 10.95 12.72 -0.89
C VAL A 85 9.64 13.45 -0.62
N LEU A 86 8.74 13.46 -1.60
CA LEU A 86 7.45 14.13 -1.50
C LEU A 86 6.31 13.11 -1.54
N LEU A 87 5.43 13.18 -0.56
CA LEU A 87 4.23 12.36 -0.51
C LEU A 87 3.18 12.97 -1.43
N VAL A 88 2.60 12.15 -2.29
CA VAL A 88 1.53 12.55 -3.21
C VAL A 88 0.21 12.07 -2.62
N THR A 89 -0.63 13.02 -2.23
CA THR A 89 -1.97 12.75 -1.68
C THR A 89 -3.05 12.91 -2.74
N GLU A 90 -2.82 13.81 -3.70
CA GLU A 90 -3.68 14.02 -4.87
C GLU A 90 -2.85 14.18 -6.14
N PRO A 91 -3.42 13.91 -7.34
CA PRO A 91 -2.67 13.94 -8.60
C PRO A 91 -1.97 15.29 -8.88
N GLY A 92 -2.59 16.38 -8.42
CA GLY A 92 -2.07 17.74 -8.58
C GLY A 92 -0.77 18.03 -7.80
N ASP A 93 -0.48 17.27 -6.74
CA ASP A 93 0.71 17.49 -5.88
C ASP A 93 2.01 17.37 -6.69
N ILE A 94 2.08 16.43 -7.64
CA ILE A 94 3.28 16.22 -8.47
C ILE A 94 3.60 17.49 -9.26
N VAL A 95 2.57 18.07 -9.87
CA VAL A 95 2.70 19.28 -10.69
C VAL A 95 2.99 20.50 -9.83
N LYS A 96 2.29 20.62 -8.69
CA LYS A 96 2.38 21.74 -7.76
C LYS A 96 3.75 21.85 -7.12
N PHE A 97 4.36 20.72 -6.79
CA PHE A 97 5.63 20.64 -6.06
C PHE A 97 6.84 20.32 -6.94
N TYR A 98 6.64 20.20 -8.26
CA TYR A 98 7.73 19.96 -9.20
C TYR A 98 8.73 21.12 -9.23
N ASN A 99 9.99 20.80 -9.03
CA ASN A 99 11.11 21.71 -9.26
C ASN A 99 12.08 21.08 -10.28
N PRO A 100 12.26 21.68 -11.48
CA PRO A 100 13.11 21.11 -12.52
C PRO A 100 14.60 21.04 -12.16
N TYR A 101 15.05 21.77 -11.14
CA TYR A 101 16.45 21.87 -10.73
C TYR A 101 16.79 20.98 -9.52
N GLN A 102 15.79 20.28 -8.96
CA GLN A 102 15.97 19.47 -7.76
C GLN A 102 15.70 17.99 -8.06
N LYS A 103 16.47 17.14 -7.37
CA LYS A 103 16.19 15.70 -7.36
C LYS A 103 14.96 15.48 -6.50
N THR A 104 13.88 14.99 -7.08
CA THR A 104 12.61 14.80 -6.38
C THR A 104 12.09 13.40 -6.62
N LEU A 105 11.73 12.71 -5.52
CA LEU A 105 11.04 11.44 -5.56
C LEU A 105 9.61 11.65 -5.06
N PHE A 106 8.65 11.52 -5.97
CA PHE A 106 7.24 11.51 -5.65
C PHE A 106 6.81 10.10 -5.23
N VAL A 107 6.19 9.99 -4.07
CA VAL A 107 5.80 8.72 -3.45
C VAL A 107 4.27 8.64 -3.39
N ILE A 108 3.72 7.63 -4.05
CA ILE A 108 2.29 7.33 -4.04
C ILE A 108 2.08 5.96 -3.36
N ASP A 109 1.55 5.94 -2.14
CA ASP A 109 1.28 4.70 -1.40
C ASP A 109 -0.19 4.31 -1.55
N ASP A 110 -0.43 3.10 -2.06
CA ASP A 110 -1.74 2.50 -2.34
C ASP A 110 -2.55 3.30 -3.37
N LEU A 111 -1.98 3.48 -4.58
CA LEU A 111 -2.64 4.12 -5.72
C LEU A 111 -3.98 3.42 -6.00
N TYR A 112 -5.06 4.22 -6.01
CA TYR A 112 -6.46 3.78 -6.09
C TYR A 112 -6.92 2.88 -4.92
N GLY A 113 -6.26 2.95 -3.76
CA GLY A 113 -6.49 2.05 -2.63
C GLY A 113 -7.56 2.47 -1.62
N ASN A 114 -7.76 3.78 -1.44
CA ASN A 114 -8.77 4.36 -0.54
C ASN A 114 -10.19 4.30 -1.11
N TYR A 115 -10.29 4.05 -2.41
CA TYR A 115 -11.52 4.12 -3.15
C TYR A 115 -11.70 2.77 -3.83
N SER A 116 -12.87 2.15 -3.65
CA SER A 116 -13.34 1.10 -4.55
C SER A 116 -13.07 1.55 -5.98
N LEU A 117 -12.76 0.62 -6.90
CA LEU A 117 -12.47 0.83 -8.33
C LEU A 117 -13.56 1.65 -9.07
N ASN A 118 -13.77 2.90 -8.65
CA ASN A 118 -14.73 3.82 -9.20
C ASN A 118 -13.98 4.52 -10.32
N GLN A 119 -14.60 4.57 -11.50
CA GLN A 119 -14.07 5.29 -12.65
C GLN A 119 -13.79 6.77 -12.34
N ILE A 120 -14.41 7.31 -11.29
CA ILE A 120 -14.21 8.66 -10.78
C ILE A 120 -12.75 8.87 -10.32
N ASP A 121 -12.13 7.88 -9.65
CA ASP A 121 -10.78 8.05 -9.07
C ASP A 121 -9.65 7.96 -10.09
N ILE A 122 -9.87 7.23 -11.19
CA ILE A 122 -8.96 7.20 -12.33
C ILE A 122 -9.03 8.53 -13.07
N LYS A 123 -10.24 9.06 -13.30
CA LYS A 123 -10.47 10.34 -14.01
C LYS A 123 -9.86 11.56 -13.32
N VAL A 124 -9.55 11.50 -12.02
CA VAL A 124 -8.84 12.60 -11.33
C VAL A 124 -7.42 12.77 -11.89
N TRP A 125 -6.84 11.72 -12.47
CA TRP A 125 -5.50 11.77 -13.06
C TRP A 125 -5.51 12.33 -14.48
N ASP A 126 -6.55 12.08 -15.28
CA ASP A 126 -6.62 12.48 -16.71
C ASP A 126 -6.14 13.91 -16.99
N PRO A 127 -6.57 14.95 -16.23
CA PRO A 127 -6.19 16.33 -16.52
C PRO A 127 -4.70 16.63 -16.30
N VAL A 128 -4.00 15.80 -15.52
CA VAL A 128 -2.60 16.02 -15.13
C VAL A 128 -1.63 15.03 -15.73
N ILE A 129 -2.09 13.91 -16.32
CA ILE A 129 -1.23 12.84 -16.86
C ILE A 129 -0.19 13.37 -17.85
N GLU A 130 -0.57 14.20 -18.82
CA GLU A 130 0.37 14.74 -19.81
C GLU A 130 1.43 15.65 -19.17
N ARG A 131 1.05 16.40 -18.13
CA ARG A 131 1.99 17.23 -17.37
C ARG A 131 2.96 16.36 -16.57
N ILE A 132 2.48 15.28 -15.96
CA ILE A 132 3.32 14.32 -15.24
C ILE A 132 4.29 13.63 -16.21
N LYS A 133 3.84 13.22 -17.41
CA LYS A 133 4.73 12.65 -18.45
C LYS A 133 5.86 13.61 -18.80
N ASN A 134 5.55 14.90 -18.99
CA ASN A 134 6.57 15.90 -19.26
C ASN A 134 7.54 16.07 -18.08
N ILE A 135 7.05 16.09 -16.84
CA ILE A 135 7.88 16.14 -15.63
C ILE A 135 8.83 14.94 -15.55
N LEU A 136 8.33 13.72 -15.83
CA LEU A 136 9.12 12.49 -15.80
C LEU A 136 10.16 12.37 -16.93
N SER A 137 10.09 13.24 -17.95
CA SER A 137 11.17 13.35 -18.94
C SER A 137 12.46 13.93 -18.33
N ASN A 138 12.34 14.67 -17.22
CA ASN A 138 13.48 15.16 -16.45
C ASN A 138 14.03 14.04 -15.55
N LYS A 139 15.32 13.70 -15.75
CA LYS A 139 16.02 12.65 -14.98
C LYS A 139 16.12 12.91 -13.47
N LEU A 140 15.95 14.16 -13.04
CA LEU A 140 15.94 14.53 -11.62
C LEU A 140 14.61 14.19 -10.93
N SER A 141 13.53 13.98 -11.69
CA SER A 141 12.21 13.65 -11.16
C SER A 141 11.88 12.18 -11.34
N LYS A 142 11.46 11.55 -10.25
CA LYS A 142 11.08 10.14 -10.23
C LYS A 142 9.78 9.93 -9.47
N ILE A 143 9.04 8.89 -9.83
CA ILE A 143 7.85 8.42 -9.11
C ILE A 143 8.09 6.98 -8.65
N ILE A 144 7.72 6.69 -7.40
CA ILE A 144 7.53 5.33 -6.91
C ILE A 144 6.09 5.15 -6.43
N VAL A 145 5.46 4.07 -6.86
CA VAL A 145 4.05 3.78 -6.58
C VAL A 145 3.91 2.41 -5.94
N SER A 146 3.03 2.27 -4.95
CA SER A 146 2.50 0.96 -4.56
C SER A 146 1.04 0.82 -5.02
N CYS A 147 0.69 -0.36 -5.52
CA CYS A 147 -0.64 -0.63 -6.07
C CYS A 147 -1.07 -2.08 -5.77
N ARG A 148 -2.38 -2.32 -5.61
CA ARG A 148 -2.92 -3.68 -5.46
C ARG A 148 -2.86 -4.42 -6.79
N LEU A 149 -2.62 -5.72 -6.76
CA LEU A 149 -2.49 -6.51 -7.99
C LEU A 149 -3.76 -6.46 -8.86
N GLN A 150 -4.95 -6.47 -8.24
CA GLN A 150 -6.21 -6.37 -9.00
C GLN A 150 -6.34 -5.04 -9.74
N VAL A 151 -5.99 -3.94 -9.07
CA VAL A 151 -6.03 -2.58 -9.62
C VAL A 151 -5.05 -2.46 -10.79
N TYR A 152 -3.83 -2.99 -10.65
CA TYR A 152 -2.83 -2.99 -11.73
C TYR A 152 -3.29 -3.78 -12.97
N ASN A 153 -3.97 -4.91 -12.76
CA ASN A 153 -4.47 -5.76 -13.84
C ASN A 153 -5.71 -5.20 -14.54
N ASP A 154 -6.32 -4.13 -14.00
CA ASP A 154 -7.43 -3.45 -14.66
C ASP A 154 -6.95 -2.79 -15.97
N GLY A 155 -7.75 -2.93 -17.03
CA GLY A 155 -7.45 -2.34 -18.33
C GLY A 155 -7.32 -0.82 -18.31
N LYS A 156 -7.91 -0.16 -17.31
CA LYS A 156 -7.88 1.30 -17.09
C LYS A 156 -6.67 1.77 -16.29
N PHE A 157 -5.75 0.88 -15.87
CA PHE A 157 -4.54 1.29 -15.17
C PHE A 157 -3.64 2.14 -16.08
N GLU A 158 -3.32 3.35 -15.62
CA GLU A 158 -2.61 4.36 -16.39
C GLU A 158 -1.24 3.89 -16.88
N SER A 159 -0.98 4.10 -18.17
CA SER A 159 0.22 3.59 -18.84
C SER A 159 1.52 4.19 -18.31
N ILE A 160 1.47 5.43 -17.79
CA ILE A 160 2.63 6.11 -17.19
C ILE A 160 3.21 5.31 -16.00
N PHE A 161 2.35 4.63 -15.24
CA PHE A 161 2.74 3.80 -14.10
C PHE A 161 3.17 2.38 -14.50
N LYS A 162 3.18 2.06 -15.80
CA LYS A 162 3.61 0.74 -16.32
C LYS A 162 5.07 0.71 -16.79
N SER A 163 5.80 1.81 -16.66
CA SER A 163 7.19 1.94 -17.14
C SER A 163 8.13 0.85 -16.59
N CYS A 164 8.10 0.61 -15.28
CA CYS A 164 8.79 -0.51 -14.65
C CYS A 164 7.91 -1.07 -13.52
N VAL A 165 7.58 -2.36 -13.59
CA VAL A 165 6.64 -2.99 -12.66
C VAL A 165 7.34 -4.10 -11.89
N CYS A 166 7.33 -3.99 -10.56
CA CYS A 166 7.86 -4.97 -9.64
C CYS A 166 6.71 -5.69 -8.93
N ASN A 167 6.27 -6.83 -9.48
CA ASN A 167 5.27 -7.68 -8.83
C ASN A 167 5.92 -8.52 -7.73
N LEU A 168 5.59 -8.29 -6.46
CA LEU A 168 6.19 -9.01 -5.31
C LEU A 168 5.73 -10.46 -5.16
N LEU A 169 4.80 -10.93 -6.00
CA LEU A 169 4.36 -12.32 -6.05
C LEU A 169 5.03 -13.11 -7.17
N SER A 170 5.88 -12.47 -7.99
CA SER A 170 6.59 -13.15 -9.06
C SER A 170 7.77 -13.97 -8.52
N LYS A 171 8.14 -15.07 -9.19
CA LYS A 171 9.20 -15.98 -8.71
C LYS A 171 10.55 -15.30 -8.43
N SER A 172 10.89 -14.24 -9.15
CA SER A 172 12.17 -13.54 -9.00
C SER A 172 12.19 -12.55 -7.82
N THR A 173 11.03 -12.12 -7.35
CA THR A 173 10.85 -11.02 -6.38
C THR A 173 10.03 -11.42 -5.16
N CYS A 174 9.34 -12.56 -5.16
CA CYS A 174 8.69 -13.09 -3.98
C CYS A 174 9.73 -13.44 -2.92
N LEU A 175 9.33 -13.36 -1.65
CA LEU A 175 10.19 -13.69 -0.53
C LEU A 175 10.67 -15.12 -0.64
N SER A 176 11.99 -15.32 -0.65
CA SER A 176 12.56 -16.65 -0.53
C SER A 176 12.34 -17.19 0.88
N ARG A 177 12.46 -18.51 1.01
CA ARG A 177 12.43 -19.16 2.32
C ARG A 177 13.48 -18.61 3.29
N THR A 178 14.65 -18.22 2.77
CA THR A 178 15.72 -17.58 3.56
C THR A 178 15.34 -16.17 4.03
N GLU A 179 14.68 -15.37 3.17
CA GLU A 179 14.19 -14.04 3.54
C GLU A 179 13.06 -14.11 4.58
N LYS A 180 12.17 -15.11 4.45
CA LYS A 180 11.14 -15.42 5.43
C LYS A 180 11.76 -15.86 6.76
N ALA A 181 12.80 -16.69 6.73
CA ALA A 181 13.53 -17.10 7.94
C ALA A 181 14.11 -15.89 8.68
N SER A 182 14.83 -15.01 7.98
CA SER A 182 15.36 -13.78 8.59
C SER A 182 14.25 -12.90 9.15
N ASN A 183 13.09 -12.81 8.47
CA ASN A 183 11.93 -12.07 8.97
C ASN A 183 11.37 -12.67 10.26
N ALA A 184 11.18 -13.98 10.31
CA ALA A 184 10.75 -14.69 11.50
C ALA A 184 11.73 -14.52 12.66
N GLU A 185 13.04 -14.69 12.42
CA GLU A 185 14.09 -14.52 13.43
C GLU A 185 14.08 -13.12 14.03
N PHE A 186 13.84 -12.10 13.21
CA PHE A 186 13.80 -10.72 13.68
C PHE A 186 12.56 -10.42 14.54
N TYR A 187 11.37 -10.79 14.07
CA TYR A 187 10.10 -10.46 14.76
C TYR A 187 9.78 -11.39 15.93
N LEU A 188 10.04 -12.69 15.76
CA LEU A 188 9.64 -13.76 16.69
C LEU A 188 10.81 -14.27 17.55
N LYS A 189 12.04 -13.84 17.25
CA LYS A 189 13.26 -14.15 18.02
C LYS A 189 13.42 -15.67 18.20
N THR A 190 13.54 -16.13 19.44
CA THR A 190 13.76 -17.54 19.78
C THR A 190 12.66 -18.47 19.30
N LYS A 191 11.45 -17.96 19.01
CA LYS A 191 10.30 -18.75 18.57
C LYS A 191 10.20 -18.92 17.05
N ALA A 192 11.12 -18.34 16.27
CA ALA A 192 11.08 -18.41 14.80
C ALA A 192 11.12 -19.85 14.25
N HIS A 193 11.83 -20.75 14.94
CA HIS A 193 11.95 -22.15 14.55
C HIS A 193 10.62 -22.92 14.64
N GLU A 194 9.63 -22.44 15.41
CA GLU A 194 8.33 -23.08 15.61
C GLU A 194 7.41 -22.96 14.37
N ILE A 195 7.76 -22.13 13.39
CA ILE A 195 6.89 -21.81 12.24
C ILE A 195 7.52 -22.06 10.86
N THR A 196 8.65 -22.77 10.80
CA THR A 196 9.37 -23.03 9.55
C THR A 196 8.51 -23.73 8.49
N ASP A 197 7.53 -24.51 8.92
CA ASP A 197 6.63 -25.27 8.05
C ASP A 197 5.56 -24.39 7.41
N TYR A 198 5.28 -23.22 7.98
CA TYR A 198 4.25 -22.29 7.51
C TYR A 198 4.78 -21.22 6.56
N TYR A 199 6.09 -21.17 6.30
CA TYR A 199 6.71 -20.14 5.47
C TYR A 199 6.05 -20.04 4.10
N ASP A 200 5.71 -21.16 3.47
CA ASP A 200 5.22 -21.18 2.10
C ASP A 200 3.69 -21.23 1.97
N LEU A 201 2.96 -21.12 3.10
CA LEU A 201 1.50 -21.11 3.08
C LEU A 201 0.88 -19.73 2.76
N TYR A 202 1.57 -18.64 3.12
CA TYR A 202 1.00 -17.29 3.03
C TYR A 202 1.93 -16.31 2.34
N ASP A 203 1.41 -15.60 1.34
CA ASP A 203 2.12 -14.48 0.69
C ASP A 203 2.25 -13.25 1.61
N CYS A 204 1.31 -13.08 2.55
CA CYS A 204 1.31 -12.00 3.54
C CYS A 204 2.20 -12.31 4.77
N PHE A 205 3.18 -13.20 4.62
CA PHE A 205 4.08 -13.63 5.70
C PHE A 205 4.66 -12.49 6.55
N PRO A 206 5.16 -11.37 5.99
CA PRO A 206 5.66 -10.26 6.79
C PRO A 206 4.62 -9.63 7.72
N LEU A 207 3.36 -9.55 7.25
CA LEU A 207 2.26 -9.05 8.07
C LEU A 207 1.97 -10.01 9.23
N LEU A 208 1.99 -11.32 8.99
CA LEU A 208 1.77 -12.33 10.03
C LEU A 208 2.84 -12.24 11.13
N CYS A 209 4.13 -12.12 10.75
CA CYS A 209 5.22 -11.93 11.71
C CYS A 209 5.03 -10.64 12.54
N LYS A 210 4.63 -9.55 11.89
CA LYS A 210 4.35 -8.28 12.58
C LYS A 210 3.17 -8.40 13.56
N LEU A 211 2.07 -9.03 13.14
CA LEU A 211 0.90 -9.23 14.00
C LEU A 211 1.22 -10.08 15.24
N CYS A 212 2.02 -11.14 15.10
CA CYS A 212 2.50 -11.91 16.25
C CYS A 212 3.36 -11.07 17.19
N HIS A 213 4.25 -10.24 16.65
CA HIS A 213 5.11 -9.38 17.44
C HIS A 213 4.30 -8.34 18.25
N GLU A 214 3.25 -7.78 17.65
CA GLU A 214 2.35 -6.82 18.28
C GLU A 214 1.37 -7.47 19.27
N ASN A 215 1.19 -8.79 19.23
CA ASN A 215 0.29 -9.55 20.10
C ASN A 215 1.03 -10.70 20.82
N PRO A 216 1.86 -10.40 21.83
CA PRO A 216 2.73 -11.40 22.48
C PRO A 216 1.98 -12.55 23.19
N SER A 217 0.68 -12.38 23.45
CA SER A 217 -0.18 -13.41 24.05
C SER A 217 -0.60 -14.52 23.08
N LEU A 218 -0.41 -14.34 21.78
CA LEU A 218 -0.75 -15.36 20.79
C LEU A 218 0.21 -16.55 20.90
N ASN A 219 -0.37 -17.76 20.87
CA ASN A 219 0.40 -18.95 20.53
C ASN A 219 0.79 -18.85 19.05
N ILE A 220 2.09 -18.85 18.79
CA ILE A 220 2.64 -18.58 17.46
C ILE A 220 2.29 -19.73 16.50
N THR A 221 2.44 -20.99 16.92
CA THR A 221 2.12 -22.14 16.08
C THR A 221 0.63 -22.17 15.72
N ASP A 222 -0.25 -21.98 16.70
CA ASP A 222 -1.71 -21.95 16.48
C ASP A 222 -2.11 -20.81 15.53
N PHE A 223 -1.49 -19.63 15.69
CA PHE A 223 -1.74 -18.48 14.84
C PHE A 223 -1.28 -18.71 13.39
N PHE A 224 -0.10 -19.27 13.15
CA PHE A 224 0.35 -19.54 11.78
C PHE A 224 -0.39 -20.72 11.14
N GLN A 225 -0.85 -21.68 11.94
CA GLN A 225 -1.73 -22.74 11.46
C GLN A 225 -3.10 -22.19 11.06
N ASN A 226 -3.66 -21.25 11.83
CA ASN A 226 -4.95 -20.65 11.58
C ASN A 226 -4.98 -19.14 11.95
N PRO A 227 -4.53 -18.25 11.06
CA PRO A 227 -4.47 -16.82 11.35
C PRO A 227 -5.85 -16.16 11.40
N PHE A 228 -6.92 -16.89 11.02
CA PHE A 228 -8.31 -16.42 11.05
C PHE A 228 -8.82 -16.07 12.44
N THR A 229 -8.28 -16.70 13.48
CA THR A 229 -8.62 -16.41 14.88
C THR A 229 -8.38 -14.94 15.27
N VAL A 230 -7.32 -14.32 14.74
CA VAL A 230 -7.06 -12.89 14.95
C VAL A 230 -8.04 -12.04 14.14
N TYR A 231 -8.34 -12.44 12.90
CA TYR A 231 -9.31 -11.74 12.06
C TYR A 231 -10.72 -11.75 12.67
N GLU A 232 -11.14 -12.86 13.29
CA GLU A 232 -12.40 -12.93 14.04
C GLU A 232 -12.44 -11.88 15.15
N SER A 233 -11.37 -11.76 15.94
CA SER A 233 -11.29 -10.76 17.01
C SER A 233 -11.34 -9.32 16.48
N GLU A 234 -10.77 -9.06 15.30
CA GLU A 234 -10.83 -7.75 14.64
C GLU A 234 -12.22 -7.45 14.06
N ILE A 235 -12.88 -8.45 13.47
CA ILE A 235 -14.26 -8.36 12.99
C ILE A 235 -15.22 -8.09 14.17
N ASP A 236 -15.01 -8.77 15.29
CA ASP A 236 -15.70 -8.55 16.55
C ASP A 236 -15.51 -7.11 17.07
N LYS A 237 -14.29 -6.58 16.99
CA LYS A 237 -14.00 -5.19 17.36
C LYS A 237 -14.75 -4.21 16.44
N LEU A 238 -14.88 -4.49 15.15
CA LEU A 238 -15.66 -3.66 14.23
C LEU A 238 -17.13 -3.60 14.67
N GLN A 239 -17.71 -4.74 15.05
CA GLN A 239 -19.07 -4.80 15.58
C GLN A 239 -19.20 -4.04 16.92
N LYS A 240 -18.30 -4.30 17.87
CA LYS A 240 -18.35 -3.75 19.24
C LYS A 240 -18.05 -2.25 19.30
N LYS A 241 -17.21 -1.73 18.39
CA LYS A 241 -16.85 -0.29 18.31
C LYS A 241 -17.81 0.52 17.43
N GLY A 242 -18.92 -0.07 16.99
CA GLY A 242 -19.95 0.63 16.22
C GLY A 242 -19.60 0.91 14.76
N PHE A 243 -18.59 0.24 14.19
CA PHE A 243 -18.27 0.30 12.76
C PHE A 243 -19.20 -0.62 11.94
N TYR A 244 -20.50 -0.50 12.15
CA TYR A 244 -21.51 -1.43 11.64
C TYR A 244 -21.50 -1.52 10.11
N SER A 245 -21.26 -0.43 9.39
CA SER A 245 -21.23 -0.46 7.93
C SER A 245 -20.08 -1.30 7.38
N LYS A 246 -18.88 -1.18 7.96
CA LYS A 246 -17.72 -2.01 7.58
C LYS A 246 -17.97 -3.48 7.92
N TYR A 247 -18.53 -3.73 9.10
CA TYR A 247 -18.90 -5.08 9.53
C TYR A 247 -19.94 -5.71 8.59
N CYS A 248 -21.03 -4.99 8.28
CA CYS A 248 -22.07 -5.46 7.37
C CYS A 248 -21.53 -5.69 5.95
N ALA A 249 -20.69 -4.79 5.43
CA ALA A 249 -20.06 -4.98 4.13
C ALA A 249 -19.20 -6.25 4.10
N LEU A 250 -18.39 -6.50 5.13
CA LEU A 250 -17.61 -7.73 5.25
C LEU A 250 -18.49 -8.98 5.34
N ALA A 251 -19.57 -8.94 6.13
CA ALA A 251 -20.53 -10.04 6.24
C ALA A 251 -21.18 -10.36 4.88
N LEU A 252 -21.56 -9.33 4.12
CA LEU A 252 -22.09 -9.50 2.77
C LEU A 252 -21.02 -10.09 1.83
N CYS A 253 -19.78 -9.61 1.87
CA CYS A 253 -18.68 -10.22 1.11
C CYS A 253 -18.54 -11.73 1.41
N VAL A 254 -18.61 -12.13 2.68
CA VAL A 254 -18.52 -13.54 3.07
C VAL A 254 -19.73 -14.33 2.55
N ILE A 255 -20.96 -13.85 2.78
CA ILE A 255 -22.20 -14.52 2.37
C ILE A 255 -22.23 -14.73 0.86
N PHE A 256 -21.78 -13.74 0.10
CA PHE A 256 -21.79 -13.78 -1.37
C PHE A 256 -20.47 -14.31 -1.95
N ASN A 257 -19.57 -14.85 -1.13
CA ASN A 257 -18.27 -15.37 -1.55
C ASN A 257 -17.50 -14.39 -2.45
N ASN A 258 -17.48 -13.12 -2.05
CA ASN A 258 -16.95 -11.95 -2.76
C ASN A 258 -17.60 -11.64 -4.12
N ASN A 259 -18.68 -12.33 -4.52
CA ASN A 259 -19.46 -12.04 -5.72
C ASN A 259 -20.56 -11.02 -5.44
N LEU A 260 -20.18 -9.83 -4.98
CA LEU A 260 -21.10 -8.71 -4.84
C LEU A 260 -21.30 -8.06 -6.21
N ASN A 261 -22.50 -8.18 -6.76
CA ASN A 261 -22.91 -7.52 -8.00
C ASN A 261 -24.06 -6.54 -7.76
N GLU A 262 -24.34 -5.68 -8.73
CA GLU A 262 -25.38 -4.65 -8.62
C GLU A 262 -26.76 -5.25 -8.28
N LYS A 263 -27.09 -6.46 -8.77
CA LYS A 263 -28.36 -7.14 -8.46
C LYS A 263 -28.52 -7.46 -6.97
N ILE A 264 -27.44 -7.81 -6.27
CA ILE A 264 -27.47 -8.03 -4.81
C ILE A 264 -27.69 -6.70 -4.09
N SER A 265 -27.11 -5.61 -4.58
CA SER A 265 -27.34 -4.28 -4.02
C SER A 265 -28.79 -3.80 -4.17
N GLU A 266 -29.43 -4.12 -5.30
CA GLU A 266 -30.85 -3.83 -5.55
C GLU A 266 -31.79 -4.65 -4.64
N LEU A 267 -31.47 -5.93 -4.41
CA LEU A 267 -32.23 -6.80 -3.49
C LEU A 267 -32.17 -6.28 -2.04
N LEU A 268 -31.01 -5.78 -1.61
CA LEU A 268 -30.85 -5.17 -0.28
C LEU A 268 -31.60 -3.83 -0.16
N CYS A 269 -31.78 -3.09 -1.26
CA CYS A 269 -32.58 -1.88 -1.28
C CYS A 269 -34.08 -2.15 -1.09
N GLN A 270 -34.58 -3.31 -1.50
CA GLN A 270 -36.01 -3.66 -1.46
C GLN A 270 -36.49 -4.14 -0.08
N SER A 271 -35.60 -4.57 0.82
CA SER A 271 -35.96 -5.20 2.10
C SER A 271 -36.16 -4.25 3.30
N GLY A 272 -36.39 -2.95 3.05
CA GLY A 272 -36.96 -1.95 3.97
C GLY A 272 -36.80 -2.10 5.50
N SER A 273 -35.89 -1.34 6.09
CA SER A 273 -35.90 -0.97 7.52
C SER A 273 -35.25 0.40 7.68
N LYS A 274 -35.69 1.27 8.60
CA LYS A 274 -35.21 2.67 8.69
C LYS A 274 -33.69 2.84 8.92
N ASN A 275 -32.98 1.79 9.36
CA ASN A 275 -31.51 1.76 9.41
C ASN A 275 -30.84 1.43 8.06
N SER A 276 -31.61 1.00 7.07
CA SER A 276 -31.13 0.69 5.72
C SER A 276 -30.72 1.93 4.94
N PHE A 277 -31.16 3.14 5.31
CA PHE A 277 -30.84 4.36 4.55
C PHE A 277 -29.36 4.74 4.66
N HIS A 278 -28.74 4.53 5.82
CA HIS A 278 -27.32 4.88 6.04
C HIS A 278 -26.39 3.82 5.42
N ILE A 279 -26.80 2.55 5.48
CA ILE A 279 -26.14 1.45 4.79
C ILE A 279 -26.35 1.59 3.27
N ASN A 280 -27.55 1.98 2.79
CA ASN A 280 -27.83 2.22 1.38
C ASN A 280 -27.00 3.35 0.80
N HIS A 281 -26.88 4.49 1.50
CA HIS A 281 -26.05 5.57 0.97
C HIS A 281 -24.58 5.16 0.86
N GLN A 282 -24.08 4.33 1.79
CA GLN A 282 -22.70 3.83 1.77
C GLN A 282 -22.48 2.67 0.78
N LEU A 283 -23.47 1.81 0.58
CA LEU A 283 -23.43 0.75 -0.43
C LEU A 283 -23.65 1.34 -1.83
N GLN A 284 -24.54 2.31 -2.01
CA GLN A 284 -24.72 3.03 -3.27
C GLN A 284 -23.46 3.79 -3.66
N THR A 285 -22.74 4.44 -2.74
CA THR A 285 -21.42 5.02 -3.07
C THR A 285 -20.34 3.99 -3.37
N MET A 286 -20.45 2.76 -2.84
CA MET A 286 -19.55 1.65 -3.18
C MET A 286 -19.90 0.97 -4.52
N PHE A 287 -21.18 0.93 -4.91
CA PHE A 287 -21.67 0.19 -6.08
C PHE A 287 -21.97 1.06 -7.30
N SER A 288 -22.22 2.36 -7.16
CA SER A 288 -22.47 3.27 -8.29
C SER A 288 -21.26 3.47 -9.23
N GLY A 289 -20.14 2.80 -8.96
CA GLY A 289 -18.95 2.78 -9.83
C GLY A 289 -18.74 1.47 -10.58
N MET A 290 -19.60 0.46 -10.39
CA MET A 290 -19.49 -0.87 -11.01
C MET A 290 -20.36 -1.04 -12.27
N ASP A 291 -20.40 -0.03 -13.16
CA ASP A 291 -20.94 -0.22 -14.51
C ASP A 291 -20.00 -1.15 -15.30
N TYR A 292 -20.29 -2.45 -15.30
CA TYR A 292 -19.72 -3.42 -16.23
C TYR A 292 -20.68 -3.60 -17.40
N LYS A 293 -20.33 -3.02 -18.57
CA LYS A 293 -20.89 -3.49 -19.83
C LYS A 293 -20.35 -4.89 -20.11
N THR A 294 -21.30 -5.81 -20.27
CA THR A 294 -21.24 -7.19 -20.80
C THR A 294 -20.09 -7.49 -21.74
#